data_AF-A0A3A6HVQ5-F1
#
_entry.id   AF-A0A3A6HVQ5-F1
#
_cell.length_a   1.000
_cell.length_b   1.000
_cell.length_c   1.000
_cell.angle_alpha   90.00
_cell.angle_beta   90.00
_cell.angle_gamma   90.00
#
_symmetry.space_group_name_H-M   'P 1'
#
loop_
_entity.id
_entity.type
_entity.pdbx_description
1 polymer ?
#
loop_
_entity_poly.entity_id
_entity_poly.type
_entity_poly.pdbx_seq_one_letter_code
_entity_poly.pdbx_strand_id
1 'polypeptide(L)'
;MGLIEMASGNSVWRGMDYYKNKKVIAWEKSGTDTYDGKVSGSGNNKYFVHIDKAHPRKSTCNCPFAEGRRVVCKHMIALYFTAEPQAAKDFLKKVEQWEAEEAEREKQHYDDLKKYVKGLSKTELQEQLLNALVELEERRNCYW
;
A
#
# COMPACT_ATOMS: atom_id res chain seq x y z
N MET A 1 11.04 -8.87 9.92
CA MET A 1 10.09 -8.35 8.91
C MET A 1 8.87 -9.23 8.90
N GLY A 2 7.71 -8.67 9.21
CA GLY A 2 6.42 -9.38 9.19
C GLY A 2 5.89 -9.63 7.77
N LEU A 3 4.81 -10.40 7.65
CA LEU A 3 4.21 -10.74 6.35
C LEU A 3 3.77 -9.49 5.55
N ILE A 4 3.20 -8.48 6.23
CA ILE A 4 2.73 -7.24 5.61
C ILE A 4 3.90 -6.41 5.07
N GLU A 5 4.99 -6.29 5.84
CA GLU A 5 6.17 -5.50 5.47
C GLU A 5 6.92 -6.09 4.26
N MET A 6 6.81 -7.40 4.05
CA MET A 6 7.38 -8.07 2.89
C MET A 6 6.51 -7.98 1.64
N ALA A 7 5.24 -7.64 1.78
CA ALA A 7 4.33 -7.53 0.66
C ALA A 7 4.48 -6.17 -0.02
N SER A 8 4.42 -6.16 -1.36
CA SER A 8 4.29 -4.89 -2.09
C SER A 8 3.01 -4.17 -1.67
N GLY A 9 3.00 -2.84 -1.66
CA GLY A 9 1.80 -2.06 -1.31
C GLY A 9 0.57 -2.48 -2.14
N ASN A 10 0.76 -2.80 -3.41
CA ASN A 10 -0.30 -3.32 -4.28
C ASN A 10 -0.82 -4.70 -3.81
N SER A 11 0.07 -5.62 -3.41
CA SER A 11 -0.34 -6.91 -2.82
C SER A 11 -1.13 -6.71 -1.53
N VAL A 12 -0.71 -5.77 -0.67
CA VAL A 12 -1.38 -5.49 0.61
C VAL A 12 -2.79 -4.95 0.38
N TRP A 13 -2.94 -3.91 -0.45
CA TRP A 13 -4.24 -3.30 -0.73
C TRP A 13 -5.22 -4.27 -1.39
N ARG A 14 -4.75 -5.01 -2.41
CA ARG A 14 -5.59 -6.04 -3.04
C ARG A 14 -5.93 -7.18 -2.09
N GLY A 15 -5.05 -7.49 -1.15
CA GLY A 15 -5.31 -8.47 -0.08
C GLY A 15 -6.38 -7.98 0.90
N MET A 16 -6.32 -6.68 1.25
CA MET A 16 -7.35 -6.02 2.05
C MET A 16 -8.72 -6.05 1.37
N ASP A 17 -8.77 -5.82 0.06
CA ASP A 17 -10.02 -5.93 -0.71
C ASP A 17 -10.57 -7.34 -0.68
N TYR A 18 -9.72 -8.36 -0.80
CA TYR A 18 -10.14 -9.76 -0.74
C TYR A 18 -10.66 -10.13 0.65
N TYR A 19 -10.03 -9.62 1.70
CA TYR A 19 -10.50 -9.75 3.08
C TYR A 19 -11.87 -9.09 3.27
N LYS A 20 -12.04 -7.82 2.87
CA LYS A 20 -13.31 -7.09 2.96
C LYS A 20 -14.44 -7.78 2.20
N ASN A 21 -14.13 -8.32 1.02
CA ASN A 21 -15.08 -9.04 0.17
C ASN A 21 -15.26 -10.52 0.55
N LYS A 22 -14.72 -10.96 1.72
CA LYS A 22 -14.83 -12.34 2.24
C LYS A 22 -14.48 -13.41 1.20
N LYS A 23 -13.38 -13.18 0.46
CA LYS A 23 -12.90 -14.08 -0.61
C LYS A 23 -12.16 -15.31 -0.09
N VAL A 24 -11.89 -15.39 1.21
CA VAL A 24 -11.36 -16.59 1.85
C VAL A 24 -12.52 -17.56 2.10
N ILE A 25 -12.48 -18.70 1.41
CA ILE A 25 -13.57 -19.70 1.41
C ILE A 25 -13.50 -20.53 2.69
N ALA A 26 -12.31 -20.97 3.04
CA ALA A 26 -12.04 -21.79 4.21
C ALA A 26 -10.61 -21.52 4.67
N TRP A 27 -10.37 -21.62 5.97
CA TRP A 27 -9.05 -21.57 6.53
C TRP A 27 -9.00 -22.35 7.83
N GLU A 28 -7.81 -22.78 8.19
CA GLU A 28 -7.54 -23.46 9.44
C GLU A 28 -6.17 -23.06 9.97
N LYS A 29 -5.99 -23.27 11.27
CA LYS A 29 -4.72 -23.05 11.95
C LYS A 29 -3.97 -24.37 12.02
N SER A 30 -2.92 -24.50 11.21
CA SER A 30 -2.16 -25.74 11.06
C SER A 30 -1.03 -25.90 12.09
N GLY A 31 -0.79 -24.87 12.90
CA GLY A 31 0.25 -24.84 13.93
C GLY A 31 0.20 -23.54 14.73
N THR A 32 1.17 -23.29 15.60
CA THR A 32 1.15 -22.11 16.49
C THR A 32 1.11 -20.78 15.72
N ASP A 33 1.89 -20.71 14.63
CA ASP A 33 2.10 -19.51 13.80
C ASP A 33 1.91 -19.80 12.30
N THR A 34 1.21 -20.88 11.97
CA THR A 34 0.96 -21.29 10.59
C THR A 34 -0.53 -21.35 10.29
N TYR A 35 -0.89 -20.92 9.09
CA TYR A 35 -2.26 -20.87 8.61
C TYR A 35 -2.33 -21.47 7.22
N ASP A 36 -3.30 -22.35 7.01
CA ASP A 36 -3.64 -22.88 5.69
C ASP A 36 -5.02 -22.39 5.30
N GLY A 37 -5.20 -22.09 4.02
CA GLY A 37 -6.47 -21.58 3.56
C GLY A 37 -6.69 -21.69 2.07
N LYS A 38 -7.96 -21.62 1.72
CA LYS A 38 -8.47 -21.63 0.36
C LYS A 38 -9.08 -20.29 0.04
N VAL A 39 -8.53 -19.60 -0.96
CA VAL A 39 -8.94 -18.25 -1.35
C VAL A 39 -9.49 -18.27 -2.77
N SER A 40 -10.67 -17.68 -2.98
CA SER A 40 -11.23 -17.51 -4.32
C SER A 40 -10.43 -16.47 -5.10
N GLY A 41 -10.05 -16.81 -6.34
CA GLY A 41 -9.38 -15.93 -7.28
C GLY A 41 -10.35 -15.20 -8.22
N SER A 42 -9.80 -14.66 -9.30
CA SER A 42 -10.60 -14.17 -10.42
C SER A 42 -11.29 -15.34 -11.14
N GLY A 43 -12.58 -15.18 -11.44
CA GLY A 43 -13.42 -16.24 -12.02
C GLY A 43 -13.73 -17.35 -11.00
N ASN A 44 -13.71 -18.61 -11.46
CA ASN A 44 -13.96 -19.79 -10.63
C ASN A 44 -12.69 -20.43 -10.05
N ASN A 45 -11.54 -19.76 -10.19
CA ASN A 45 -10.27 -20.29 -9.69
C ASN A 45 -10.19 -20.24 -8.18
N LYS A 46 -9.60 -21.27 -7.57
CA LYS A 46 -9.39 -21.36 -6.12
C LYS A 46 -7.91 -21.62 -5.88
N TYR A 47 -7.32 -20.83 -4.99
CA TYR A 47 -5.90 -20.93 -4.65
C TYR A 47 -5.74 -21.47 -3.23
N PHE A 48 -4.76 -22.35 -3.07
CA PHE A 48 -4.32 -22.84 -1.77
C PHE A 48 -3.17 -21.96 -1.30
N VAL A 49 -3.24 -21.59 -0.04
CA VAL A 49 -2.34 -20.62 0.58
C VAL A 49 -1.87 -21.21 1.89
N HIS A 50 -0.55 -21.23 2.06
CA HIS A 50 0.11 -21.58 3.31
C HIS A 50 0.89 -20.37 3.81
N ILE A 51 0.69 -20.00 5.07
CA ILE A 51 1.37 -18.89 5.72
C ILE A 51 2.17 -19.43 6.89
N ASP A 52 3.44 -19.05 6.95
CA ASP A 52 4.30 -19.22 8.12
C ASP A 52 4.68 -17.83 8.63
N LYS A 53 4.11 -17.43 9.76
CA LYS A 53 4.33 -16.11 10.36
C LYS A 53 5.72 -15.99 11.00
N ALA A 54 6.26 -17.10 11.52
CA ALA A 54 7.62 -17.13 12.05
C ALA A 54 8.66 -17.01 10.92
N HIS A 55 8.36 -17.58 9.75
CA HIS A 55 9.20 -17.49 8.55
C HIS A 55 8.39 -17.06 7.32
N PRO A 56 8.07 -15.77 7.15
CA PRO A 56 7.23 -15.28 6.04
C PRO A 56 7.70 -15.71 4.64
N ARG A 57 9.02 -15.91 4.44
CA ARG A 57 9.61 -16.43 3.19
C ARG A 57 9.28 -17.89 2.85
N LYS A 58 8.82 -18.68 3.83
CA LYS A 58 8.35 -20.06 3.65
C LYS A 58 6.86 -20.12 3.31
N SER A 59 6.14 -19.00 3.42
CA SER A 59 4.75 -18.92 2.99
C SER A 59 4.66 -19.20 1.48
N THR A 60 3.69 -20.03 1.07
CA THR A 60 3.51 -20.42 -0.33
C THR A 60 2.07 -20.18 -0.79
N CYS A 61 1.90 -19.93 -2.09
CA CYS A 61 0.60 -19.84 -2.72
C CYS A 61 0.72 -20.33 -4.16
N ASN A 62 -0.22 -21.17 -4.59
CA ASN A 62 -0.27 -21.71 -5.96
C ASN A 62 -0.89 -20.73 -6.97
N CYS A 63 -0.88 -19.43 -6.71
CA CYS A 63 -1.35 -18.45 -7.68
C CYS A 63 -0.24 -18.13 -8.69
N PRO A 64 -0.58 -17.81 -9.96
CA PRO A 64 0.44 -17.54 -11.00
C PRO A 64 1.46 -16.45 -10.65
N PHE A 65 1.11 -15.57 -9.71
CA PHE A 65 2.01 -14.51 -9.23
C PHE A 65 3.05 -15.01 -8.23
N ALA A 66 2.73 -16.01 -7.39
CA ALA A 66 3.58 -16.48 -6.29
C ALA A 66 4.10 -17.90 -6.47
N GLU A 67 3.54 -18.68 -7.38
CA GLU A 67 3.97 -20.05 -7.65
C GLU A 67 5.44 -20.08 -8.08
N GLY A 68 6.25 -20.88 -7.38
CA GLY A 68 7.69 -20.97 -7.59
C GLY A 68 8.50 -19.73 -7.18
N ARG A 69 7.88 -18.71 -6.58
CA ARG A 69 8.53 -17.44 -6.22
C ARG A 69 8.42 -17.18 -4.72
N ARG A 70 9.44 -16.56 -4.13
CA ARG A 70 9.44 -16.14 -2.71
C ARG A 70 8.82 -14.74 -2.55
N VAL A 71 7.56 -14.58 -2.96
CA VAL A 71 6.84 -13.29 -2.93
C VAL A 71 5.54 -13.39 -2.15
N VAL A 72 5.15 -12.32 -1.46
CA VAL A 72 3.87 -12.25 -0.77
C VAL A 72 2.79 -11.72 -1.71
N CYS A 73 1.79 -12.56 -1.96
CA CYS A 73 0.66 -12.24 -2.82
C CYS A 73 -0.56 -11.73 -2.04
N LYS A 74 -1.51 -11.14 -2.76
CA LYS A 74 -2.79 -10.70 -2.18
C LYS A 74 -3.56 -11.80 -1.45
N HIS A 75 -3.48 -13.07 -1.88
CA HIS A 75 -4.21 -14.16 -1.24
C HIS A 75 -3.64 -14.49 0.15
N MET A 76 -2.32 -14.39 0.33
CA MET A 76 -1.67 -14.54 1.63
C MET A 76 -2.10 -13.44 2.59
N ILE A 77 -2.11 -12.19 2.13
CA ILE A 77 -2.56 -11.07 2.95
C ILE A 77 -4.05 -11.24 3.34
N ALA A 78 -4.90 -11.62 2.39
CA ALA A 78 -6.32 -11.85 2.65
C ALA A 78 -6.55 -12.96 3.70
N LEU A 79 -5.83 -14.07 3.58
CA LEU A 79 -5.87 -15.16 4.57
C LEU A 79 -5.37 -14.69 5.93
N TYR A 80 -4.24 -13.96 5.97
CA TYR A 80 -3.68 -13.43 7.21
C TYR A 80 -4.65 -12.50 7.95
N PHE A 81 -5.28 -11.57 7.23
CA PHE A 81 -6.29 -10.69 7.82
C PHE A 81 -7.57 -11.41 8.24
N THR A 82 -7.92 -12.50 7.56
CA THR A 82 -9.05 -13.34 7.96
C THR A 82 -8.74 -14.11 9.25
N ALA A 83 -7.51 -14.62 9.38
CA ALA A 83 -7.06 -15.35 10.57
C ALA A 83 -6.79 -14.43 11.77
N GLU A 84 -6.23 -13.23 11.53
CA GLU A 84 -5.93 -12.22 12.54
C GLU A 84 -6.60 -10.87 12.19
N PRO A 85 -7.92 -10.70 12.45
CA PRO A 85 -8.63 -9.46 12.12
C PRO A 85 -8.08 -8.22 12.82
N GLN A 86 -7.43 -8.38 13.97
CA GLN A 86 -6.77 -7.28 14.67
C GLN A 86 -5.61 -6.71 13.85
N ALA A 87 -4.84 -7.55 13.15
CA ALA A 87 -3.77 -7.08 12.28
C ALA A 87 -4.29 -6.21 11.13
N ALA A 88 -5.49 -6.50 10.61
CA ALA A 88 -6.14 -5.68 9.59
C ALA A 88 -6.57 -4.31 10.14
N LYS A 89 -7.09 -4.27 11.38
CA LYS A 89 -7.45 -3.02 12.06
C LYS A 89 -6.23 -2.16 12.35
N ASP A 90 -5.18 -2.77 12.88
CA ASP A 90 -3.93 -2.08 13.19
C ASP A 90 -3.28 -1.52 11.91
N PHE A 91 -3.35 -2.27 10.80
CA PHE A 91 -2.90 -1.80 9.50
C PHE A 91 -3.68 -0.56 9.04
N LEU A 92 -5.02 -0.59 9.07
CA LEU A 92 -5.84 0.57 8.68
C LEU A 92 -5.56 1.80 9.56
N LYS A 93 -5.42 1.61 10.87
CA LYS A 93 -5.11 2.70 11.79
C LYS A 93 -3.76 3.35 11.46
N LYS A 94 -2.76 2.56 11.09
CA LYS A 94 -1.46 3.08 10.64
C LYS A 94 -1.57 3.89 9.34
N VAL A 95 -2.40 3.43 8.39
CA VAL A 95 -2.64 4.17 7.15
C VAL A 95 -3.31 5.51 7.44
N GLU A 96 -4.36 5.51 8.27
CA GLU A 96 -5.07 6.75 8.65
C GLU A 96 -4.15 7.76 9.35
N GLN A 97 -3.28 7.29 10.25
CA GLN A 97 -2.28 8.13 10.91
C GLN A 97 -1.30 8.74 9.91
N TRP A 98 -0.80 7.92 8.97
CA TRP A 98 0.12 8.40 7.93
C TRP A 98 -0.54 9.43 7.01
N GLU A 99 -1.77 9.19 6.57
CA GLU A 99 -2.55 10.14 5.76
C GLU A 99 -2.79 11.46 6.50
N ALA A 100 -3.10 11.42 7.80
CA ALA A 100 -3.26 12.62 8.62
C ALA A 100 -1.94 13.40 8.78
N GLU A 101 -0.82 12.71 8.99
CA GLU A 101 0.51 13.32 9.09
C GLU A 101 0.99 13.93 7.76
N GLU A 102 0.71 13.29 6.62
CA GLU A 102 0.98 13.85 5.30
C GLU A 102 0.10 15.08 5.04
N ALA A 103 -1.20 15.01 5.33
CA ALA A 103 -2.10 16.15 5.14
C ALA A 103 -1.73 17.36 6.01
N GLU A 104 -1.26 17.13 7.24
CA GLU A 104 -0.74 18.19 8.10
C GLU A 104 0.56 18.79 7.55
N ARG A 105 1.47 17.95 7.04
CA ARG A 105 2.69 18.42 6.36
C ARG A 105 2.39 19.22 5.10
N GLU A 106 1.41 18.81 4.30
CA GLU A 106 0.97 19.56 3.12
C GLU A 106 0.38 20.93 3.49
N LYS A 107 -0.42 21.00 4.55
CA LYS A 107 -0.95 22.27 5.05
C LYS A 107 0.16 23.19 5.54
N GLN A 108 1.10 22.68 6.33
CA GLN A 108 2.25 23.45 6.82
C GLN A 108 3.08 23.95 5.65
N HIS A 109 3.37 23.10 4.67
CA HIS A 109 4.07 23.47 3.45
C HIS A 109 3.34 24.57 2.68
N TYR A 110 2.02 24.46 2.52
CA TYR A 110 1.21 25.47 1.87
C TYR A 110 1.21 26.81 2.62
N ASP A 111 1.09 26.79 3.95
CA ASP A 111 1.12 27.98 4.78
C ASP A 111 2.49 28.67 4.75
N ASP A 112 3.57 27.91 4.73
CA ASP A 112 4.92 28.44 4.63
C ASP A 112 5.20 29.03 3.24
N LEU A 113 4.74 28.37 2.16
CA LEU A 113 4.75 28.95 0.82
C LEU A 113 3.95 30.25 0.76
N LYS A 114 2.77 30.27 1.39
CA LYS A 114 1.92 31.47 1.44
C LYS A 114 2.58 32.62 2.18
N LYS A 115 3.27 32.34 3.29
CA LYS A 115 4.07 33.35 4.02
C LYS A 115 5.21 33.86 3.15
N TYR A 116 5.94 32.97 2.49
CA TYR A 116 7.04 33.31 1.58
C TYR A 116 6.56 34.25 0.46
N VAL A 117 5.50 33.85 -0.27
CA VAL A 117 4.94 34.64 -1.38
C VAL A 117 4.47 36.02 -0.91
N LYS A 118 3.84 36.11 0.26
CA LYS A 118 3.40 37.40 0.83
C LYS A 118 4.55 38.29 1.32
N GLY A 119 5.74 37.73 1.55
CA GLY A 119 6.93 38.48 1.94
C GLY A 119 7.67 39.12 0.78
N LEU A 120 7.38 38.72 -0.47
CA LEU A 120 8.04 39.24 -1.67
C LEU A 120 7.54 40.64 -2.05
N SER A 121 8.45 41.46 -2.55
CA SER A 121 8.10 42.72 -3.21
C SER A 121 7.42 42.45 -4.57
N LYS A 122 6.75 43.48 -5.12
CA LYS A 122 6.06 43.36 -6.42
C LYS A 122 7.02 42.97 -7.56
N THR A 123 8.23 43.53 -7.56
CA THR A 123 9.25 43.24 -8.58
C THR A 123 9.76 41.80 -8.47
N GLU A 124 10.10 41.36 -7.26
CA GLU A 124 10.55 39.97 -7.03
C GLU A 124 9.46 38.96 -7.39
N LEU A 125 8.21 39.26 -7.07
CA LEU A 125 7.07 38.40 -7.39
C LEU A 125 6.85 38.29 -8.91
N GLN A 126 7.02 39.38 -9.66
CA GLN A 126 6.93 39.37 -11.12
C GLN A 126 8.05 38.56 -11.77
N GLU A 127 9.29 38.70 -11.29
CA GLU A 127 10.45 37.94 -11.80
C GLU A 127 10.33 36.44 -11.48
N GLN A 128 10.01 36.09 -10.23
CA GLN A 128 9.81 34.69 -9.81
C GLN A 128 8.66 34.03 -10.59
N LEU A 129 7.57 34.76 -10.81
CA LEU A 129 6.44 34.25 -11.61
C LEU A 129 6.84 34.04 -13.06
N LEU A 130 7.59 34.97 -13.66
CA LEU A 130 8.08 34.83 -15.03
C LEU A 130 8.99 33.60 -15.17
N ASN A 131 9.94 33.42 -14.25
CA ASN A 131 10.82 32.25 -14.23
C ASN A 131 10.04 30.94 -14.08
N ALA A 132 9.07 30.89 -13.16
CA ALA A 132 8.23 29.71 -12.97
C ALA A 132 7.41 29.36 -14.22
N LEU A 133 6.90 30.36 -14.95
CA LEU A 133 6.16 30.14 -16.20
C LEU A 133 7.08 29.60 -17.31
N VAL A 134 8.31 30.10 -17.42
CA VAL A 134 9.32 29.58 -18.37
C VAL A 134 9.67 28.14 -18.04
N GLU A 135 9.97 27.82 -16.76
CA GLU A 135 10.28 26.45 -16.34
C GLU A 135 9.11 25.48 -16.63
N LEU A 136 7.87 25.91 -16.44
CA LEU A 136 6.69 25.09 -16.74
C LEU A 136 6.56 24.81 -18.24
N GLU A 137 6.87 25.80 -19.08
CA GLU A 137 6.86 25.65 -20.54
C GLU A 137 7.98 24.71 -21.01
N GLU A 138 9.19 24.86 -20.47
CA GLU A 138 10.31 23.96 -20.74
C GLU A 138 10.00 22.51 -20.34
N ARG A 139 9.46 22.29 -19.13
CA ARG A 139 9.02 20.94 -18.71
C ARG A 139 7.99 20.35 -19.65
N ARG A 140 7.05 21.16 -20.14
CA ARG A 140 6.01 20.72 -21.08
C ARG A 140 6.59 20.37 -22.46
N ASN A 141 7.64 21.07 -22.90
CA ASN A 141 8.31 20.82 -24.16
C ASN A 141 9.28 19.61 -24.11
N CYS A 142 9.79 19.24 -22.94
CA CYS A 142 10.63 18.04 -22.75
C CYS A 142 9.88 16.70 -22.80
N TYR A 143 8.55 16.71 -22.94
CA TYR A 143 7.73 15.50 -23.14
C TYR A 143 7.35 15.25 -24.61
N TRP A 144 8.08 15.85 -25.56
CA TRP A 144 7.99 15.58 -27.00
C TRP A 144 9.28 14.98 -27.54
#